data_AF-A0A1V1SRT6-F1
#
_entry.id   AF-A0A1V1SRT6-F1
#
_cell.length_a   1.000
_cell.length_b   1.000
_cell.length_c   1.000
_cell.angle_alpha   90.00
_cell.angle_beta   90.00
_cell.angle_gamma   90.00
#
_symmetry.space_group_name_H-M   'P 1'
#
loop_
_entity.id
_entity.type
_entity.pdbx_description
1 polymer ?
#
loop_
_entity_poly.entity_id
_entity_poly.type
_entity_poly.pdbx_seq_one_letter_code
_entity_poly.pdbx_strand_id
1 'polypeptide(L)'
;MQFSPRKSGYEAGIVIWWSQYSYASYGLTLRERPDGEQVLTMASRVPTGKAGEMTLRHLDLKANGKENTVPKILLGDIIQLRIETTPTEYSLSFEFQGYESTCRIQARDLTVMPPIGGAFCGAMFGVYSFGRGEPVLDPADFFDFIIKAT
;
A
#
# COMPACT_ATOMS: atom_id res chain seq x y z
N MET A 1 -8.85 8.21 -2.20
CA MET A 1 -8.30 8.36 -0.84
C MET A 1 -7.61 9.70 -0.74
N GLN A 2 -7.83 10.42 0.36
CA GLN A 2 -7.11 11.63 0.73
C GLN A 2 -6.44 11.39 2.09
N PHE A 3 -5.16 11.74 2.21
CA PHE A 3 -4.43 11.53 3.46
C PHE A 3 -3.33 12.59 3.62
N SER A 4 -3.30 13.23 4.79
CA SER A 4 -2.36 14.31 5.11
C SER A 4 -1.56 13.98 6.39
N PRO A 5 -0.68 12.96 6.35
CA PRO A 5 0.11 12.56 7.51
C PRO A 5 1.08 13.68 7.90
N ARG A 6 1.13 14.00 9.18
CA ARG A 6 2.06 14.99 9.77
C ARG A 6 3.25 14.34 10.46
N LYS A 7 3.22 13.03 10.66
CA LYS A 7 4.27 12.27 11.35
C LYS A 7 4.86 11.20 10.44
N SER A 8 6.19 11.10 10.44
CA SER A 8 6.93 10.07 9.71
C SER A 8 6.49 8.68 10.18
N GLY A 9 6.21 7.79 9.22
CA GLY A 9 5.74 6.44 9.47
C GLY A 9 4.23 6.27 9.62
N TYR A 10 3.45 7.36 9.62
CA TYR A 10 2.01 7.26 9.39
C TYR A 10 1.75 6.82 7.95
N GLU A 11 0.83 5.88 7.77
CA GLU A 11 0.52 5.32 6.46
C GLU A 11 -0.94 4.91 6.37
N ALA A 12 -1.53 5.16 5.20
CA ALA A 12 -2.87 4.71 4.87
C ALA A 12 -2.94 4.24 3.42
N GLY A 13 -3.77 3.23 3.15
CA GLY A 13 -3.88 2.66 1.81
C GLY A 13 -4.79 1.45 1.72
N ILE A 14 -4.54 0.60 0.73
CA ILE A 14 -5.26 -0.64 0.46
C ILE A 14 -4.43 -1.87 0.83
N VAL A 15 -5.09 -2.94 1.24
CA VAL A 15 -4.47 -4.19 1.70
C VAL A 15 -5.21 -5.40 1.15
N ILE A 16 -4.45 -6.42 0.76
CA ILE A 16 -4.91 -7.80 0.65
C ILE A 16 -4.35 -8.55 1.85
N TRP A 17 -5.24 -8.98 2.73
CA TRP A 17 -4.90 -9.60 4.01
C TRP A 17 -5.18 -11.10 3.97
N TRP A 18 -4.18 -11.91 4.31
CA TRP A 18 -4.36 -13.34 4.55
C TRP A 18 -4.17 -13.67 6.03
N SER A 19 -3.08 -13.19 6.64
CA SER A 19 -2.84 -13.25 8.08
C SER A 19 -1.83 -12.18 8.50
N GLN A 20 -1.56 -12.05 9.79
CA GLN A 20 -0.49 -11.15 10.28
C GLN A 20 0.91 -11.52 9.75
N TYR A 21 1.09 -12.77 9.30
CA TYR A 21 2.35 -13.27 8.75
C TYR A 21 2.43 -13.16 7.22
N SER A 22 1.33 -12.83 6.55
CA SER A 22 1.33 -12.67 5.09
C SER A 22 0.18 -11.78 4.66
N TYR A 23 0.54 -10.62 4.12
CA TYR A 23 -0.36 -9.65 3.54
C TYR A 23 0.40 -8.83 2.49
N ALA A 24 -0.34 -8.24 1.57
CA ALA A 24 0.18 -7.26 0.64
C ALA A 24 -0.50 -5.91 0.90
N SER A 25 0.25 -4.82 0.95
CA SER A 25 -0.31 -3.48 1.16
C SER A 25 0.31 -2.48 0.20
N TYR A 26 -0.46 -1.47 -0.17
CA TYR A 26 0.01 -0.33 -0.93
C TYR A 26 -0.61 0.94 -0.38
N GLY A 27 0.21 1.83 0.17
CA GLY A 27 -0.29 3.03 0.86
C GLY A 27 0.61 4.24 0.71
N LEU A 28 0.04 5.41 1.01
CA LEU A 28 0.74 6.68 1.08
C LEU A 28 1.29 6.87 2.48
N THR A 29 2.58 7.18 2.60
CA THR A 29 3.25 7.41 3.88
C THR A 29 4.12 8.65 3.85
N LEU A 30 4.22 9.33 4.99
CA LEU A 30 5.25 10.35 5.19
C LEU A 30 6.54 9.66 5.62
N ARG A 31 7.64 9.96 4.92
CA ARG A 31 8.96 9.44 5.23
C ARG A 31 9.97 10.57 5.32
N GLU A 32 10.88 10.46 6.27
CA GLU A 32 12.07 11.31 6.34
C GLU A 32 13.20 10.69 5.51
N ARG A 33 13.73 11.47 4.57
CA ARG A 33 14.89 11.11 3.76
C ARG A 33 16.19 11.28 4.55
N PRO A 34 17.31 10.69 4.09
CA PRO A 34 18.61 10.83 4.78
C PRO A 34 19.12 12.28 4.92
N ASP A 35 18.62 13.20 4.11
CA ASP A 35 18.91 14.64 4.15
C ASP A 35 18.00 15.41 5.13
N GLY A 36 17.09 14.73 5.82
CA GLY A 36 16.11 15.32 6.73
C GLY A 36 14.85 15.86 6.04
N GLU A 37 14.75 15.78 4.71
CA GLU A 37 13.54 16.19 3.99
C GLU A 37 12.40 15.20 4.28
N GLN A 38 11.24 15.71 4.70
CA GLN A 38 10.02 14.91 4.79
C GLN A 38 9.31 14.88 3.44
N VAL A 39 9.03 13.68 2.94
CA VAL A 39 8.41 13.45 1.64
C VAL A 39 7.27 12.46 1.76
N LEU A 40 6.17 12.74 1.05
CA LEU A 40 5.11 11.77 0.82
C LEU A 40 5.58 10.76 -0.24
N THR A 41 5.46 9.48 0.07
CA THR A 41 5.86 8.39 -0.83
C THR A 41 4.86 7.25 -0.76
N MET A 42 4.75 6.50 -1.86
CA MET A 42 3.97 5.28 -1.88
C MET A 42 4.83 4.10 -1.39
N ALA A 43 4.36 3.39 -0.39
CA ALA A 43 5.00 2.22 0.20
C ALA A 43 4.23 0.94 -0.17
N SER A 44 4.91 0.01 -0.81
CA SER A 44 4.37 -1.33 -1.11
C SER A 44 5.01 -2.37 -0.21
N ARG A 45 4.21 -3.18 0.49
CA ARG A 45 4.66 -4.41 1.16
C ARG A 45 4.11 -5.61 0.42
N VAL A 46 4.99 -6.55 0.10
CA VAL A 46 4.66 -7.75 -0.68
C VAL A 46 5.19 -8.98 0.03
N PRO A 47 4.40 -10.05 0.21
CA PRO A 47 4.87 -11.29 0.81
C PRO A 47 5.87 -11.98 -0.11
N THR A 48 6.86 -12.67 0.47
CA THR A 48 7.90 -13.39 -0.30
C THR A 48 7.58 -14.86 -0.56
N GLY A 49 6.43 -15.34 -0.10
CA GLY A 49 6.11 -16.78 -0.06
C GLY A 49 6.69 -17.50 1.18
N LYS A 50 7.22 -16.77 2.15
CA LYS A 50 7.60 -17.28 3.47
C LYS A 50 6.85 -16.52 4.56
N ALA A 51 6.31 -17.26 5.52
CA ALA A 51 5.51 -16.66 6.59
C ALA A 51 6.35 -15.70 7.44
N GLY A 52 5.88 -14.46 7.60
CA GLY A 52 6.54 -13.39 8.34
C GLY A 52 7.56 -12.60 7.52
N GLU A 53 7.84 -13.00 6.28
CA GLU A 53 8.80 -12.31 5.40
C GLU A 53 8.08 -11.48 4.33
N MET A 54 8.31 -10.17 4.37
CA MET A 54 7.72 -9.22 3.42
C MET A 54 8.79 -8.27 2.88
N THR A 55 8.72 -7.98 1.60
CA THR A 55 9.56 -6.96 0.96
C THR A 55 8.84 -5.62 1.01
N LEU A 56 9.43 -4.63 1.69
CA LEU A 56 8.99 -3.24 1.67
C LEU A 56 9.75 -2.48 0.59
N ARG A 57 9.03 -1.80 -0.30
CA ARG A 57 9.60 -0.88 -1.29
C ARG A 57 8.92 0.47 -1.16
N HIS A 58 9.70 1.54 -1.29
CA HIS A 58 9.19 2.91 -1.37
C HIS A 58 9.39 3.39 -2.80
N LEU A 59 8.36 3.98 -3.39
CA LEU A 59 8.45 4.64 -4.67
C LEU A 59 8.88 6.10 -4.42
N ASP A 60 10.14 6.40 -4.68
CA ASP A 60 10.64 7.76 -4.58
C ASP A 60 9.99 8.63 -5.67
N LEU A 61 8.96 9.39 -5.30
CA LEU A 61 8.34 10.39 -6.16
C LEU A 61 9.34 11.54 -6.31
N LYS A 62 10.15 11.55 -7.38
CA LYS A 62 11.14 12.62 -7.64
C LYS A 62 10.56 13.68 -8.56
N ALA A 63 10.73 14.96 -8.20
CA ALA A 63 10.41 16.08 -9.06
C ALA A 63 11.56 16.39 -10.03
N ASN A 64 11.18 16.62 -11.30
CA ASN A 64 11.95 17.14 -12.45
C ASN A 64 13.07 16.29 -13.06
N GLY A 65 12.86 15.94 -14.34
CA GLY A 65 13.93 15.63 -15.30
C GLY A 65 13.57 14.61 -16.38
N LYS A 66 12.72 14.99 -17.35
CA LYS A 66 12.38 14.29 -18.61
C LYS A 66 11.41 13.09 -18.51
N GLU A 67 10.34 13.20 -19.31
CA GLU A 67 9.33 12.26 -19.86
C GLU A 67 8.80 11.02 -19.11
N ASN A 68 9.38 10.59 -17.98
CA ASN A 68 8.81 9.54 -17.10
C ASN A 68 8.84 9.99 -15.63
N THR A 69 8.48 11.24 -15.38
CA THR A 69 8.61 11.87 -14.06
C THR A 69 7.41 11.51 -13.19
N VAL A 70 7.65 10.78 -12.09
CA VAL A 70 6.60 10.45 -11.13
C VAL A 70 6.04 11.74 -10.51
N PRO A 71 4.72 12.01 -10.56
CA PRO A 71 4.15 13.23 -10.01
C PRO A 71 4.39 13.32 -8.50
N LYS A 72 4.75 14.51 -8.03
CA LYS A 72 4.89 14.80 -6.60
C LYS A 72 3.51 14.88 -5.98
N ILE A 73 3.21 13.97 -5.05
CA ILE A 73 1.98 14.01 -4.24
C ILE A 73 2.18 15.05 -3.13
N LEU A 74 1.23 15.97 -3.02
CA LEU A 74 1.16 16.99 -1.97
C LEU A 74 0.15 16.58 -0.89
N LEU A 75 0.24 17.25 0.26
CA LEU A 75 -0.72 17.05 1.34
C LEU A 75 -2.12 17.46 0.87
N GLY A 76 -3.10 16.58 1.11
CA GLY A 76 -4.48 16.79 0.72
C GLY A 76 -4.81 16.40 -0.72
N ASP A 77 -3.84 15.91 -1.51
CA ASP A 77 -4.13 15.35 -2.83
C ASP A 77 -4.97 14.08 -2.72
N ILE A 78 -5.81 13.88 -3.74
CA ILE A 78 -6.65 12.70 -3.89
C ILE A 78 -5.94 11.71 -4.80
N ILE A 79 -5.70 10.49 -4.28
CA ILE A 79 -5.20 9.37 -5.06
C ILE A 79 -6.27 8.30 -5.24
N GLN A 80 -6.27 7.66 -6.41
CA GLN A 80 -7.11 6.51 -6.67
C GLN A 80 -6.33 5.24 -6.37
N LEU A 81 -6.96 4.29 -5.67
CA LEU A 81 -6.37 3.02 -5.28
C LEU A 81 -7.20 1.90 -5.89
N ARG A 82 -6.54 0.83 -6.37
CA ARG A 82 -7.23 -0.31 -7.00
C ARG A 82 -6.62 -1.64 -6.57
N ILE A 83 -7.50 -2.61 -6.36
CA ILE A 83 -7.16 -4.03 -6.23
C ILE A 83 -7.77 -4.75 -7.43
N GLU A 84 -6.96 -5.46 -8.21
CA GLU A 84 -7.47 -6.36 -9.25
C GLU A 84 -7.03 -7.80 -8.95
N THR A 85 -7.87 -8.76 -9.31
CA THR A 85 -7.70 -10.15 -8.90
C THR A 85 -7.88 -11.09 -10.08
N THR A 86 -7.04 -12.11 -10.12
CA THR A 86 -7.16 -13.26 -11.01
C THR A 86 -7.02 -14.52 -10.15
N PRO A 87 -7.35 -15.72 -10.67
CA PRO A 87 -7.19 -16.95 -9.89
C PRO A 87 -5.77 -17.21 -9.35
N THR A 88 -4.74 -16.66 -10.00
CA THR A 88 -3.33 -16.93 -9.67
C THR A 88 -2.54 -15.71 -9.21
N GLU A 89 -3.06 -14.50 -9.40
CA GLU A 89 -2.35 -13.24 -9.13
C GLU A 89 -3.31 -12.17 -8.62
N TYR A 90 -2.80 -11.34 -7.72
CA TYR A 90 -3.40 -10.09 -7.29
C TYR A 90 -2.54 -8.90 -7.72
N SER A 91 -3.17 -7.76 -8.00
CA SER A 91 -2.49 -6.49 -8.22
C SER A 91 -3.00 -5.43 -7.24
N LEU A 92 -2.07 -4.61 -6.74
CA LEU A 92 -2.35 -3.38 -6.00
C LEU A 92 -1.81 -2.23 -6.83
N SER A 93 -2.65 -1.27 -7.21
CA SER A 93 -2.21 -0.09 -7.94
C SER A 93 -2.69 1.21 -7.32
N PHE A 94 -1.96 2.28 -7.62
CA PHE A 94 -2.43 3.64 -7.43
C PHE A 94 -2.34 4.41 -8.74
N GLU A 95 -3.26 5.35 -8.90
CA GLU A 95 -3.29 6.29 -10.01
C GLU A 95 -3.36 7.72 -9.45
N PHE A 96 -2.50 8.59 -9.98
CA PHE A 96 -2.49 10.01 -9.66
C PHE A 96 -2.00 10.82 -10.85
N GLN A 97 -2.78 11.82 -11.28
CA GLN A 97 -2.45 12.71 -12.42
C GLN A 97 -2.00 11.96 -13.69
N GLY A 98 -2.65 10.83 -14.01
CA GLY A 98 -2.31 9.99 -15.17
C GLY A 98 -1.06 9.11 -15.01
N TYR A 99 -0.37 9.19 -13.87
CA TYR A 99 0.67 8.23 -13.50
C TYR A 99 0.04 7.05 -12.76
N GLU A 100 0.29 5.84 -13.25
CA GLU A 100 -0.11 4.61 -12.60
C GLU A 100 1.13 3.84 -12.12
N SER A 101 1.06 3.29 -10.91
CA SER A 101 2.04 2.32 -10.44
C SER A 101 1.33 1.11 -9.87
N THR A 102 1.86 -0.07 -10.20
CA THR A 102 1.23 -1.34 -9.87
C THR A 102 2.26 -2.30 -9.27
N CYS A 103 1.84 -2.97 -8.21
CA CYS A 103 2.54 -4.08 -7.60
C CYS A 103 1.76 -5.37 -7.86
N ARG A 104 2.44 -6.44 -8.28
CA ARG A 104 1.85 -7.76 -8.54
C ARG A 104 2.29 -8.76 -7.48
N ILE A 105 1.36 -9.61 -7.07
CA ILE A 105 1.52 -10.60 -6.00
C ILE A 105 0.97 -11.94 -6.49
N GLN A 106 1.81 -12.97 -6.49
CA GLN A 106 1.34 -14.32 -6.78
C GLN A 106 0.46 -14.81 -5.63
N ALA A 107 -0.69 -15.40 -5.94
CA ALA A 107 -1.64 -15.87 -4.93
C ALA A 107 -0.96 -16.87 -3.97
N ARG A 108 -0.10 -17.76 -4.50
CA ARG A 108 0.66 -18.73 -3.71
C ARG A 108 1.61 -18.10 -2.69
N ASP A 109 2.16 -16.93 -3.00
CA ASP A 109 3.13 -16.24 -2.13
C ASP A 109 2.40 -15.53 -0.99
N LEU A 110 1.15 -15.13 -1.22
CA LEU A 110 0.25 -14.57 -0.21
C LEU A 110 -0.33 -15.64 0.72
N THR A 111 -0.81 -16.76 0.18
CA THR A 111 -1.56 -17.76 0.94
C THR A 111 -0.68 -18.80 1.64
N VAL A 112 0.39 -18.33 2.28
CA VAL A 112 1.29 -19.17 3.08
C VAL A 112 0.67 -19.50 4.43
N MET A 113 0.88 -20.72 4.91
CA MET A 113 0.41 -21.10 6.23
C MET A 113 1.18 -20.33 7.31
N PRO A 114 0.49 -19.77 8.32
CA PRO A 114 1.18 -19.13 9.45
C PRO A 114 1.99 -20.18 10.23
N PRO A 115 3.08 -19.78 10.90
CA PRO A 115 3.94 -20.70 11.64
C PRO A 115 3.26 -21.28 12.90
N ILE A 116 2.25 -20.59 13.43
CA ILE A 116 1.47 -20.99 14.59
C ILE A 116 -0.01 -20.85 14.24
N GLY A 117 -0.79 -21.91 14.50
CA GLY A 117 -2.22 -21.96 14.17
C GLY A 117 -2.48 -22.29 12.70
N GLY A 118 -3.57 -21.77 12.14
CA GLY A 118 -3.96 -21.95 10.75
C GLY A 118 -4.74 -20.76 10.21
N ALA A 119 -4.71 -20.56 8.89
CA ALA A 119 -5.46 -19.52 8.21
C ALA A 119 -6.77 -20.10 7.66
N PHE A 120 -7.80 -20.17 8.50
CA PHE A 120 -9.11 -20.76 8.17
C PHE A 120 -10.14 -19.74 7.64
N CYS A 121 -9.67 -18.58 7.20
CA CYS A 121 -10.53 -17.50 6.74
C CYS A 121 -10.62 -17.49 5.20
N GLY A 122 -9.67 -16.81 4.56
CA GLY A 122 -9.75 -16.39 3.17
C GLY A 122 -8.89 -15.15 2.97
N ALA A 123 -8.60 -14.80 1.72
CA ALA A 123 -8.02 -13.49 1.42
C ALA A 123 -9.10 -12.41 1.60
N MET A 124 -8.77 -11.35 2.35
CA MET A 124 -9.65 -10.21 2.60
C MET A 124 -9.09 -8.98 1.90
N PHE A 125 -9.97 -8.18 1.32
CA PHE A 125 -9.63 -6.88 0.73
C PHE A 125 -10.07 -5.78 1.67
N GLY A 126 -9.21 -4.80 1.89
CA GLY A 126 -9.52 -3.73 2.81
C GLY A 126 -8.76 -2.45 2.56
N VAL A 127 -9.14 -1.45 3.33
CA VAL A 127 -8.37 -0.22 3.53
C VAL A 127 -7.81 -0.22 4.94
N TYR A 128 -6.71 0.49 5.15
CA TYR A 128 -6.08 0.58 6.45
C TYR A 128 -5.50 1.99 6.69
N SER A 129 -5.31 2.31 7.96
CA SER A 129 -4.50 3.44 8.43
C SER A 129 -3.78 3.01 9.70
N PHE A 130 -2.47 3.23 9.77
CA PHE A 130 -1.67 2.85 10.94
C PHE A 130 -0.46 3.77 11.18
N GLY A 131 -0.01 3.81 12.43
CA GLY A 131 1.04 4.72 12.92
C GLY A 131 2.24 3.99 13.50
N ARG A 132 2.63 2.84 12.93
CA ARG A 132 3.76 2.01 13.37
C ARG A 132 3.79 1.71 14.88
N GLY A 133 2.64 1.35 15.46
CA GLY A 133 2.51 1.02 16.88
C GLY A 133 2.06 2.20 17.76
N GLU A 134 1.88 3.37 17.17
CA GLU A 134 1.23 4.51 17.81
C GLU A 134 -0.16 4.76 17.21
N PRO A 135 -1.06 5.43 17.95
CA PRO A 135 -2.31 5.94 17.39
C PRO A 135 -2.04 6.88 16.21
N VAL A 136 -2.83 6.73 15.14
CA VAL A 136 -2.86 7.71 14.03
C VAL A 136 -3.88 8.78 14.37
N LEU A 137 -3.42 10.02 14.52
CA LEU A 137 -4.29 11.18 14.82
C LEU A 137 -4.61 12.00 13.57
N ASP A 138 -4.09 11.59 12.41
CA ASP A 138 -4.37 12.20 11.11
C ASP A 138 -5.40 11.33 10.36
N PRO A 139 -6.58 11.85 10.02
CA PRO A 139 -7.60 11.06 9.34
C PRO A 139 -7.12 10.69 7.93
N ALA A 140 -7.40 9.45 7.54
CA ALA A 140 -7.31 8.99 6.16
C ALA A 140 -8.73 8.83 5.62
N ASP A 141 -9.09 9.67 4.66
CA ASP A 141 -10.45 9.71 4.12
C ASP A 141 -10.53 8.84 2.86
N PHE A 142 -11.38 7.82 2.94
CA PHE A 142 -11.68 6.91 1.83
C PHE A 142 -13.11 7.15 1.34
N PHE A 143 -13.27 7.23 0.03
CA PHE A 143 -14.52 7.52 -0.66
C PHE A 143 -14.64 6.63 -1.90
N ASP A 144 -15.87 6.51 -2.43
CA ASP A 144 -16.18 5.80 -3.67
C ASP A 144 -15.69 4.35 -3.73
N PHE A 145 -16.05 3.56 -2.72
CA PHE A 145 -15.79 2.11 -2.72
C PHE A 145 -16.60 1.41 -3.81
N ILE A 146 -15.90 0.88 -4.80
CA ILE A 146 -16.50 0.16 -5.93
C ILE A 146 -15.95 -1.27 -5.92
N ILE A 147 -16.86 -2.24 -5.85
CA ILE A 147 -16.54 -3.67 -5.96
C ILE A 147 -17.27 -4.21 -7.18
N LYS A 148 -16.53 -4.84 -8.09
CA LYS A 148 -17.09 -5.47 -9.29
C LYS A 148 -16.58 -6.90 -9.37
N ALA A 149 -17.50 -7.84 -9.56
CA ALA A 149 -17.14 -9.19 -9.99
C ALA A 149 -17.13 -9.18 -11.53
N THR A 150 -16.01 -9.63 -12.11
CA THR A 150 -15.88 -9.89 -13.55
C THR A 150 -16.36 -11.29 -13.90
#